data_AF-A0A254RUZ7-F1
#
_entry.id   AF-A0A254RUZ7-F1
#
_cell.length_a   1.000
_cell.length_b   1.000
_cell.length_c   1.000
_cell.angle_alpha   90.00
_cell.angle_beta   90.00
_cell.angle_gamma   90.00
#
_symmetry.space_group_name_H-M   'P 1'
#
loop_
_entity.id
_entity.type
_entity.pdbx_description
1 polymer ?
#
loop_
_entity_poly.entity_id
_entity_poly.type
_entity_poly.pdbx_seq_one_letter_code
_entity_poly.pdbx_strand_id
1 'polypeptide(L)'
;MLNENPFMTLERARSVYWLKNNYRPMGELFDNGFLNTRRLEWGANNAYDPTIKAACQVLLKQKQKTTKAFVEKGKLPRNIDEARAVVWPFSKNLGKTGRTMGELTDNRDITKRDLAYALEKAWDEQVREASRIILTSQLGIENDRANETKGALKVTANRSFMEEQIERLSFKKGAFIGILLTICAFLLIADFVYMGMKGAIPALAKFILDTKYIGLAFIILFIIFVLVVANFVIKHTLEKKIDNYDESIRNHKQGRDGEDKVVDVMRETLDGSCHVFRNCVLPDKKGDIDAILVSPQGLFVFEVKNYNMKCENTQDEWFFYSGKKKKKLKENPSIQAKRNAARLAEHLEADFSRNKERKWVNPIVVMANADVVCLECEPVVPIWRIQYLSDELGNIPNKREISEQLQSEICKKLELLYSSN
;
A
#
# COMPACT_ATOMS: atom_id res chain seq x y z
N MET A 1 -27.04 -5.61 15.79
CA MET A 1 -28.26 -6.08 15.11
C MET A 1 -28.79 -4.88 14.33
N LEU A 2 -28.67 -4.91 13.00
CA LEU A 2 -29.11 -3.81 12.14
C LEU A 2 -30.63 -3.88 11.99
N ASN A 3 -31.33 -2.77 12.23
CA ASN A 3 -32.78 -2.64 12.01
C ASN A 3 -33.10 -2.94 10.53
N GLU A 4 -33.66 -4.11 10.26
CA GLU A 4 -34.21 -4.41 8.94
C GLU A 4 -35.32 -3.38 8.66
N ASN A 5 -35.19 -2.60 7.59
CA ASN A 5 -36.29 -1.76 7.14
C ASN A 5 -37.34 -2.69 6.51
N PRO A 6 -38.51 -2.91 7.16
CA PRO A 6 -39.47 -3.91 6.73
C PRO A 6 -40.13 -3.59 5.37
N PHE A 7 -39.87 -2.39 4.81
CA PHE A 7 -40.44 -1.92 3.55
C PHE A 7 -39.51 -2.02 2.34
N MET A 8 -38.29 -2.55 2.49
CA MET A 8 -37.34 -2.72 1.39
C MET A 8 -37.43 -4.14 0.80
N THR A 9 -38.22 -4.30 -0.26
CA THR A 9 -38.33 -5.57 -1.02
C THR A 9 -37.18 -5.71 -2.03
N LEU A 10 -36.98 -6.92 -2.59
CA LEU A 10 -35.95 -7.14 -3.62
C LEU A 10 -36.19 -6.29 -4.87
N GLU A 11 -37.43 -6.20 -5.35
CA GLU A 11 -37.79 -5.38 -6.50
C GLU A 11 -37.55 -3.89 -6.24
N ARG A 12 -37.90 -3.42 -5.03
CA ARG A 12 -37.62 -2.05 -4.62
C ARG A 12 -36.11 -1.80 -4.51
N ALA A 13 -35.35 -2.71 -3.92
CA ALA A 13 -33.90 -2.59 -3.84
C ALA A 13 -33.24 -2.53 -5.22
N ARG A 14 -33.78 -3.26 -6.21
CA ARG A 14 -33.29 -3.25 -7.60
C ARG A 14 -33.65 -1.97 -8.37
N SER A 15 -34.68 -1.23 -7.96
CA SER A 15 -35.07 0.05 -8.60
C SER A 15 -34.42 1.28 -7.96
N VAL A 16 -33.81 1.14 -6.78
CA VAL A 16 -33.00 2.22 -6.18
C VAL A 16 -31.85 2.55 -7.13
N TYR A 17 -31.59 3.84 -7.36
CA TYR A 17 -30.44 4.26 -8.14
C TYR A 17 -29.18 4.21 -7.29
N TRP A 18 -28.11 3.69 -7.89
CA TRP A 18 -26.80 3.71 -7.25
C TRP A 18 -26.22 5.11 -7.20
N LEU A 19 -25.09 5.25 -6.51
CA LEU A 19 -24.45 6.52 -6.24
C LEU A 19 -23.90 7.18 -7.51
N LYS A 20 -23.46 8.42 -7.36
CA LYS A 20 -23.07 9.31 -8.46
C LYS A 20 -22.01 8.74 -9.39
N ASN A 21 -21.09 7.92 -8.88
CA ASN A 21 -20.06 7.28 -9.70
C ASN A 21 -20.61 6.33 -10.77
N ASN A 22 -21.85 5.86 -10.62
CA ASN A 22 -22.53 5.03 -11.60
C ASN A 22 -24.05 5.13 -11.40
N TYR A 23 -24.62 6.28 -11.75
CA TYR A 23 -26.01 6.62 -11.44
C TYR A 23 -27.02 5.87 -12.32
N ARG A 24 -27.22 4.59 -12.01
CA ARG A 24 -28.12 3.66 -12.70
C ARG A 24 -28.92 2.83 -11.69
N PRO A 25 -30.04 2.20 -12.11
CA PRO A 25 -30.76 1.28 -11.24
C PRO A 25 -29.84 0.17 -10.70
N MET A 26 -29.87 -0.04 -9.38
CA MET A 26 -29.05 -1.03 -8.70
C MET A 26 -29.30 -2.44 -9.22
N GLY A 27 -30.48 -2.75 -9.75
CA GLY A 27 -30.77 -4.03 -10.39
C GLY A 27 -29.95 -4.26 -11.64
N GLU A 28 -29.82 -3.26 -12.51
CA GLU A 28 -28.99 -3.33 -13.72
C GLU A 28 -27.52 -3.52 -13.33
N LEU A 29 -27.05 -2.73 -12.36
CA LEU A 29 -25.68 -2.79 -11.87
C LEU A 29 -25.37 -4.09 -11.10
N PHE A 30 -26.38 -4.68 -10.48
CA PHE A 30 -26.28 -5.98 -9.85
C PHE A 30 -26.13 -7.07 -10.90
N ASP A 31 -26.94 -7.02 -11.96
CA ASP A 31 -26.96 -8.05 -13.01
C ASP A 31 -25.72 -7.99 -13.91
N ASN A 32 -25.21 -6.80 -14.22
CA ASN A 32 -23.99 -6.63 -15.01
C ASN A 32 -22.70 -6.83 -14.19
N GLY A 33 -22.82 -7.09 -12.89
CA GLY A 33 -21.69 -7.43 -12.03
C GLY A 33 -20.95 -6.24 -11.41
N PHE A 34 -21.38 -5.01 -11.69
CA PHE A 34 -20.81 -3.82 -11.06
C PHE A 34 -21.02 -3.81 -9.53
N LEU A 35 -22.24 -4.10 -9.06
CA LEU A 35 -22.55 -4.24 -7.63
C LEU A 35 -22.20 -5.64 -7.13
N ASN A 36 -20.90 -5.88 -6.99
CA ASN A 36 -20.38 -7.06 -6.33
C ASN A 36 -20.62 -7.05 -4.81
N THR A 37 -20.30 -8.15 -4.12
CA THR A 37 -20.54 -8.34 -2.68
C THR A 37 -19.89 -7.22 -1.87
N ARG A 38 -18.66 -6.85 -2.22
CA ARG A 38 -17.89 -5.78 -1.58
C ARG A 38 -18.56 -4.41 -1.70
N ARG A 39 -19.01 -4.02 -2.89
CA ARG A 39 -19.71 -2.73 -3.07
C ARG A 39 -21.03 -2.68 -2.30
N LEU A 40 -21.74 -3.80 -2.25
CA LEU A 40 -22.97 -3.92 -1.46
C LEU A 40 -22.69 -3.86 0.05
N GLU A 41 -21.65 -4.51 0.54
CA GLU A 41 -21.21 -4.41 1.94
C GLU A 41 -20.81 -2.97 2.29
N TRP A 42 -20.03 -2.32 1.43
CA TRP A 42 -19.68 -0.92 1.62
C TRP A 42 -20.92 -0.04 1.63
N GLY A 43 -21.83 -0.19 0.66
CA GLY A 43 -23.04 0.62 0.58
C GLY A 43 -23.97 0.39 1.78
N ALA A 44 -24.09 -0.83 2.29
CA ALA A 44 -24.88 -1.15 3.48
C ALA A 44 -24.37 -0.45 4.75
N ASN A 45 -23.04 -0.27 4.87
CA ASN A 45 -22.41 0.28 6.05
C ASN A 45 -22.18 1.79 5.94
N ASN A 46 -21.71 2.26 4.78
CA ASN A 46 -21.11 3.58 4.61
C ASN A 46 -21.96 4.54 3.78
N ALA A 47 -22.93 4.07 2.97
CA ALA A 47 -23.70 4.98 2.13
C ALA A 47 -24.45 6.02 2.99
N TYR A 48 -24.42 7.28 2.55
CA TYR A 48 -25.07 8.37 3.27
C TYR A 48 -26.59 8.30 3.21
N ASP A 49 -27.14 7.77 2.10
CA ASP A 49 -28.57 7.62 1.90
C ASP A 49 -29.11 6.34 2.58
N PRO A 50 -30.04 6.46 3.56
CA PRO A 50 -30.66 5.30 4.21
C PRO A 50 -31.36 4.33 3.23
N THR A 51 -31.89 4.83 2.11
CA THR A 51 -32.53 4.01 1.08
C THR A 51 -31.51 3.14 0.35
N ILE A 52 -30.35 3.70 -0.01
CA ILE A 52 -29.24 2.94 -0.61
C ILE A 52 -28.71 1.91 0.38
N LYS A 53 -28.54 2.27 1.66
CA LYS A 53 -28.15 1.34 2.72
C LYS A 53 -29.07 0.12 2.80
N ALA A 54 -30.38 0.36 2.87
CA ALA A 54 -31.37 -0.72 2.94
C ALA A 54 -31.39 -1.57 1.65
N ALA A 55 -31.29 -0.94 0.47
CA ALA A 55 -31.23 -1.67 -0.81
C ALA A 55 -29.98 -2.57 -0.89
N CYS A 56 -28.83 -2.07 -0.44
CA CYS A 56 -27.60 -2.85 -0.35
C CYS A 56 -27.74 -4.09 0.52
N GLN A 57 -28.36 -3.97 1.70
CA GLN A 57 -28.58 -5.10 2.61
C GLN A 57 -29.42 -6.21 1.97
N VAL A 58 -30.49 -5.83 1.27
CA VAL A 58 -31.38 -6.78 0.59
C VAL A 58 -30.65 -7.48 -0.55
N LEU A 59 -29.96 -6.72 -1.41
CA LEU A 59 -29.21 -7.28 -2.53
C LEU A 59 -28.03 -8.13 -2.09
N LEU A 60 -27.34 -7.74 -1.00
CA LEU A 60 -26.26 -8.52 -0.41
C LEU A 60 -26.76 -9.89 0.07
N LYS A 61 -27.89 -9.93 0.79
CA LYS A 61 -28.51 -11.18 1.26
C LYS A 61 -28.91 -12.09 0.10
N GLN A 62 -29.49 -11.52 -0.96
CA GLN A 62 -29.81 -12.25 -2.18
C GLN A 62 -28.56 -12.84 -2.83
N LYS A 63 -27.49 -12.04 -2.94
CA LYS A 63 -26.21 -12.45 -3.53
C LYS A 63 -25.55 -13.58 -2.74
N GLN A 64 -25.46 -13.45 -1.43
CA GLN A 64 -24.91 -14.47 -0.53
C GLN A 64 -25.66 -15.80 -0.65
N LYS A 65 -26.99 -15.77 -0.78
CA LYS A 65 -27.81 -16.98 -1.01
C LYS A 65 -27.45 -17.67 -2.33
N THR A 66 -27.30 -16.91 -3.41
CA THR A 66 -26.94 -17.44 -4.74
C THR A 66 -25.53 -18.00 -4.75
N THR A 67 -24.55 -17.27 -4.19
CA THR A 67 -23.15 -17.71 -4.13
C THR A 67 -22.99 -18.97 -3.29
N LYS A 68 -23.66 -19.07 -2.14
CA LYS A 68 -23.61 -20.28 -1.30
C LYS A 68 -24.13 -21.52 -2.06
N ALA A 69 -25.24 -21.37 -2.78
CA ALA A 69 -25.81 -22.45 -3.59
C ALA A 69 -24.90 -22.88 -4.76
N PHE A 70 -24.03 -21.99 -5.25
CA PHE A 70 -23.03 -22.30 -6.27
C PHE A 70 -21.85 -23.09 -5.69
N VAL A 71 -21.26 -22.59 -4.59
CA VAL A 71 -20.10 -23.21 -3.94
C VAL A 71 -20.39 -24.67 -3.55
N GLU A 72 -21.61 -24.95 -3.08
CA GLU A 72 -22.05 -26.30 -2.72
C GLU A 72 -22.18 -27.28 -3.90
N LYS A 73 -22.29 -26.77 -5.14
CA LYS A 73 -22.58 -27.59 -6.34
C LYS A 73 -21.37 -27.83 -7.25
N GLY A 74 -20.22 -27.21 -6.97
CA GLY A 74 -18.97 -27.43 -7.73
C GLY A 74 -19.07 -27.17 -9.24
N LYS A 75 -19.93 -26.23 -9.66
CA LYS A 75 -20.15 -25.92 -11.08
C LYS A 75 -19.12 -24.92 -11.60
N LEU A 76 -18.95 -24.85 -12.92
CA LEU A 76 -18.19 -23.77 -13.55
C LEU A 76 -18.88 -22.42 -13.32
N PRO A 77 -18.13 -21.36 -12.96
CA PRO A 77 -18.70 -20.04 -12.77
C PRO A 77 -19.24 -19.48 -14.08
N ARG A 78 -20.39 -18.81 -14.03
CA ARG A 78 -21.08 -18.25 -15.20
C ARG A 78 -21.20 -16.74 -15.18
N ASN A 79 -21.00 -16.15 -14.02
CA ASN A 79 -21.09 -14.72 -13.78
C ASN A 79 -19.94 -14.27 -12.90
N ILE A 80 -19.77 -12.95 -12.78
CA ILE A 80 -18.64 -12.37 -12.04
C ILE A 80 -18.65 -12.76 -10.57
N ASP A 81 -19.81 -13.02 -9.97
CA ASP A 81 -19.91 -13.30 -8.53
C ASP A 81 -19.51 -14.73 -8.22
N GLU A 82 -19.94 -15.68 -9.03
CA GLU A 82 -19.49 -17.07 -8.98
C GLU A 82 -17.99 -17.14 -9.24
N ALA A 83 -17.49 -16.43 -10.26
CA ALA A 83 -16.06 -16.35 -10.55
C ALA A 83 -15.26 -15.80 -9.37
N ARG A 84 -15.75 -14.73 -8.73
CA ARG A 84 -15.13 -14.12 -7.56
C ARG A 84 -15.19 -15.00 -6.32
N ALA A 85 -16.13 -15.95 -6.23
CA ALA A 85 -16.24 -16.89 -5.12
C ALA A 85 -15.31 -18.10 -5.24
N VAL A 86 -14.72 -18.35 -6.42
CA VAL A 86 -13.76 -19.45 -6.63
C VAL A 86 -12.53 -19.24 -5.74
N VAL A 87 -12.04 -20.31 -5.12
CA VAL A 87 -10.85 -20.28 -4.27
C VAL A 87 -9.59 -20.22 -5.13
N TRP A 88 -8.65 -19.33 -4.79
CA TRP A 88 -7.41 -19.18 -5.53
C TRP A 88 -6.36 -20.23 -5.12
N PRO A 89 -5.92 -21.10 -6.05
CA PRO A 89 -5.09 -22.26 -5.70
C PRO A 89 -3.59 -21.93 -5.54
N PHE A 90 -3.13 -20.79 -6.05
CA PHE A 90 -1.70 -20.42 -6.06
C PHE A 90 -1.23 -19.70 -4.78
N SER A 91 -2.06 -19.70 -3.73
CA SER A 91 -1.87 -18.90 -2.52
C SER A 91 -0.93 -19.52 -1.47
N LYS A 92 -0.46 -20.76 -1.65
CA LYS A 92 0.40 -21.47 -0.68
C LYS A 92 1.68 -20.70 -0.31
N ASN A 93 2.31 -20.03 -1.28
CA ASN A 93 3.56 -19.29 -1.05
C ASN A 93 3.33 -17.87 -0.51
N LEU A 94 2.09 -17.37 -0.52
CA LEU A 94 1.71 -16.02 -0.10
C LEU A 94 1.09 -15.99 1.31
N GLY A 95 0.94 -17.15 1.97
CA GLY A 95 0.25 -17.26 3.26
C GLY A 95 -1.25 -16.97 3.20
N LYS A 96 -1.86 -17.01 2.00
CA LYS A 96 -3.24 -16.59 1.71
C LYS A 96 -4.14 -17.77 1.32
N THR A 97 -3.82 -18.97 1.82
CA THR A 97 -4.50 -20.22 1.48
C THR A 97 -5.99 -20.16 1.80
N GLY A 98 -6.83 -20.59 0.87
CA GLY A 98 -8.28 -20.65 1.06
C GLY A 98 -9.03 -19.34 0.78
N ARG A 99 -8.33 -18.26 0.38
CA ARG A 99 -8.98 -17.01 -0.03
C ARG A 99 -9.61 -17.12 -1.41
N THR A 100 -10.68 -16.37 -1.61
CA THR A 100 -11.39 -16.32 -2.89
C THR A 100 -10.70 -15.38 -3.88
N MET A 101 -10.88 -15.62 -5.17
CA MET A 101 -10.35 -14.78 -6.24
C MET A 101 -10.85 -13.34 -6.15
N GLY A 102 -12.11 -13.15 -5.76
CA GLY A 102 -12.70 -11.83 -5.53
C GLY A 102 -11.99 -11.08 -4.43
N GLU A 103 -11.80 -11.72 -3.28
CA GLU A 103 -11.10 -11.13 -2.13
C GLU A 103 -9.66 -10.75 -2.46
N LEU A 104 -8.92 -11.63 -3.15
CA LEU A 104 -7.54 -11.34 -3.55
C LEU A 104 -7.45 -10.22 -4.60
N THR A 105 -8.38 -10.20 -5.56
CA THR A 105 -8.44 -9.13 -6.57
C THR A 105 -8.75 -7.80 -5.91
N ASP A 106 -9.71 -7.81 -4.98
CA ASP A 106 -10.16 -6.63 -4.26
C ASP A 106 -9.07 -5.99 -3.41
N ASN A 107 -8.27 -6.86 -2.79
CA ASN A 107 -7.17 -6.51 -1.91
C ASN A 107 -5.88 -6.19 -2.67
N ARG A 108 -5.90 -6.29 -4.01
CA ARG A 108 -4.72 -6.14 -4.88
C ARG A 108 -3.60 -7.12 -4.56
N ASP A 109 -3.98 -8.31 -4.10
CA ASP A 109 -3.06 -9.42 -3.84
C ASP A 109 -2.74 -10.21 -5.11
N ILE A 110 -3.67 -10.18 -6.08
CA ILE A 110 -3.48 -10.74 -7.42
C ILE A 110 -3.79 -9.66 -8.45
N THR A 111 -2.97 -9.64 -9.50
CA THR A 111 -3.03 -8.68 -10.61
C THR A 111 -3.68 -9.31 -11.84
N LYS A 112 -3.94 -8.51 -12.88
CA LYS A 112 -4.35 -9.02 -14.20
C LYS A 112 -3.37 -10.04 -14.77
N ARG A 113 -2.07 -9.86 -14.50
CA ARG A 113 -1.02 -10.79 -14.93
C ARG A 113 -1.18 -12.14 -14.25
N ASP A 114 -1.50 -12.14 -12.96
CA ASP A 114 -1.73 -13.36 -12.20
C ASP A 114 -3.00 -14.08 -12.69
N LEU A 115 -4.08 -13.32 -12.97
CA LEU A 115 -5.29 -13.86 -13.59
C LEU A 115 -5.02 -14.46 -14.98
N ALA A 116 -4.24 -13.78 -15.82
CA ALA A 116 -3.83 -14.31 -17.13
C ALA A 116 -2.96 -15.56 -17.00
N TYR A 117 -2.05 -15.59 -16.04
CA TYR A 117 -1.25 -16.76 -15.72
C TYR A 117 -2.14 -17.94 -15.27
N ALA A 118 -3.12 -17.69 -14.40
CA ALA A 118 -4.06 -18.72 -13.95
C ALA A 118 -4.94 -19.24 -15.09
N LEU A 119 -5.39 -18.36 -16.00
CA LEU A 119 -6.13 -18.76 -17.19
C LEU A 119 -5.35 -19.78 -18.04
N GLU A 120 -4.03 -19.61 -18.16
CA GLU A 120 -3.16 -20.48 -18.96
C GLU A 120 -2.69 -21.73 -18.20
N LYS A 121 -2.35 -21.59 -16.92
CA LYS A 121 -1.59 -22.62 -16.16
C LYS A 121 -2.39 -23.32 -15.07
N ALA A 122 -3.60 -22.87 -14.72
CA ALA A 122 -4.38 -23.52 -13.68
C ALA A 122 -4.92 -24.88 -14.16
N TRP A 123 -4.77 -25.87 -13.29
CA TRP A 123 -5.23 -27.24 -13.52
C TRP A 123 -6.74 -27.36 -13.31
N ASP A 124 -7.28 -26.54 -12.40
CA ASP A 124 -8.72 -26.46 -12.12
C ASP A 124 -9.44 -25.62 -13.18
N GLU A 125 -10.45 -26.21 -13.81
CA GLU A 125 -11.27 -25.56 -14.83
C GLU A 125 -12.12 -24.41 -14.25
N GLN A 126 -12.56 -24.50 -12.98
CA GLN A 126 -13.27 -23.40 -12.32
C GLN A 126 -12.38 -22.17 -12.18
N VAL A 127 -11.10 -22.35 -11.88
CA VAL A 127 -10.13 -21.26 -11.72
C VAL A 127 -9.82 -20.60 -13.06
N ARG A 128 -9.70 -21.38 -14.13
CA ARG A 128 -9.50 -20.84 -15.49
C ARG A 128 -10.70 -20.00 -15.92
N GLU A 129 -11.91 -20.54 -15.75
CA GLU A 129 -13.12 -19.83 -16.16
C GLU A 129 -13.39 -18.60 -15.28
N ALA A 130 -13.15 -18.69 -13.97
CA ALA A 130 -13.20 -17.54 -13.08
C ALA A 130 -12.21 -16.44 -13.51
N SER A 131 -10.97 -16.83 -13.85
CA SER A 131 -9.95 -15.89 -14.34
C SER A 131 -10.41 -15.19 -15.62
N ARG A 132 -10.99 -15.95 -16.56
CA ARG A 132 -11.55 -15.41 -17.81
C ARG A 132 -12.63 -14.36 -17.54
N ILE A 133 -13.63 -14.70 -16.71
CA ILE A 133 -14.75 -13.82 -16.40
C ILE A 133 -14.28 -12.55 -15.69
N ILE A 134 -13.40 -12.67 -14.68
CA ILE A 134 -12.88 -11.51 -13.95
C ILE A 134 -12.06 -10.60 -14.87
N LEU A 135 -11.17 -11.18 -15.68
CA LEU A 135 -10.32 -10.41 -16.59
C LEU A 135 -11.16 -9.69 -17.65
N THR A 136 -12.15 -10.37 -18.23
CA THR A 136 -13.06 -9.78 -19.23
C THR A 136 -13.87 -8.63 -18.63
N SER A 137 -14.38 -8.80 -17.40
CA SER A 137 -15.09 -7.75 -16.68
C SER A 137 -14.20 -6.52 -16.43
N GLN A 138 -12.94 -6.73 -16.02
CA GLN A 138 -11.99 -5.65 -15.80
C GLN A 138 -11.66 -4.89 -17.10
N LEU A 139 -11.43 -5.62 -18.20
CA LEU A 139 -11.14 -5.01 -19.51
C LEU A 139 -12.35 -4.26 -20.08
N GLY A 140 -13.57 -4.77 -19.87
CA GLY A 140 -14.80 -4.08 -20.27
C GLY A 140 -14.93 -2.72 -19.60
N ILE A 141 -14.73 -2.66 -18.28
CA ILE A 141 -14.76 -1.41 -17.50
C ILE A 141 -13.69 -0.41 -17.98
N GLU A 142 -12.52 -0.89 -18.38
CA GLU A 142 -11.44 -0.03 -18.89
C GLU A 142 -11.74 0.52 -20.28
N ASN A 143 -12.31 -0.29 -21.16
CA ASN A 143 -12.72 0.17 -22.50
C ASN A 143 -13.84 1.21 -22.41
N ASP A 144 -14.82 1.00 -21.53
CA ASP A 144 -15.90 1.99 -21.32
C ASP A 144 -15.33 3.35 -20.88
N ARG A 145 -14.29 3.35 -20.04
CA ARG A 145 -13.60 4.56 -19.57
C ARG A 145 -12.65 5.18 -20.59
N ALA A 146 -11.95 4.37 -21.38
CA ALA A 146 -11.12 4.89 -22.47
C ALA A 146 -11.95 5.67 -23.50
N ASN A 147 -13.24 5.36 -23.60
CA ASN A 147 -14.21 6.07 -24.44
C ASN A 147 -14.80 7.33 -23.76
N GLU A 148 -14.48 7.63 -22.50
CA GLU A 148 -14.91 8.87 -21.84
C GLU A 148 -14.12 10.09 -22.36
N THR A 149 -14.83 11.17 -22.63
CA THR A 149 -14.27 12.38 -23.28
C THR A 149 -13.26 13.15 -22.44
N LYS A 150 -13.17 12.88 -21.14
CA LYS A 150 -12.32 13.63 -20.19
C LYS A 150 -10.87 13.14 -20.15
N GLY A 151 -10.56 12.02 -20.82
CA GLY A 151 -9.22 11.43 -20.84
C GLY A 151 -8.82 10.73 -19.54
N ALA A 152 -7.61 10.21 -19.49
CA ALA A 152 -7.09 9.46 -18.34
C ALA A 152 -6.58 10.38 -17.21
N LEU A 153 -6.59 9.88 -15.97
CA LEU A 153 -6.07 10.59 -14.79
C LEU A 153 -4.62 11.05 -15.02
N LYS A 154 -4.37 12.34 -14.75
CA LYS A 154 -3.01 12.89 -14.75
C LYS A 154 -2.32 12.59 -13.42
N VAL A 155 -1.12 12.00 -13.47
CA VAL A 155 -0.31 11.69 -12.27
C VAL A 155 1.08 12.28 -12.42
N THR A 156 1.46 13.19 -11.53
CA THR A 156 2.81 13.76 -11.43
C THR A 156 3.50 13.18 -10.20
N ALA A 157 4.75 12.71 -10.33
CA ALA A 157 5.46 12.07 -9.24
C ALA A 157 6.96 12.42 -9.26
N ASN A 158 7.53 12.66 -8.09
CA ASN A 158 8.97 12.83 -7.93
C ASN A 158 9.59 11.46 -7.61
N ARG A 159 10.13 10.80 -8.64
CA ARG A 159 10.78 9.48 -8.49
C ARG A 159 12.12 9.57 -7.76
N SER A 160 12.79 10.73 -7.84
CA SER A 160 14.19 10.91 -7.41
C SER A 160 14.38 10.81 -5.90
N PHE A 161 13.46 11.36 -5.10
CA PHE A 161 13.69 11.52 -3.65
C PHE A 161 13.77 10.19 -2.89
N MET A 162 13.01 9.18 -3.31
CA MET A 162 12.95 7.88 -2.61
C MET A 162 14.01 6.90 -3.09
N GLU A 163 14.40 6.96 -4.37
CA GLU A 163 15.63 6.32 -4.85
C GLU A 163 16.83 6.85 -4.06
N GLU A 164 16.89 8.17 -3.84
CA GLU A 164 17.92 8.80 -3.03
C GLU A 164 17.90 8.33 -1.57
N GLN A 165 16.74 8.09 -0.94
CA GLN A 165 16.69 7.54 0.42
C GLN A 165 17.18 6.09 0.50
N ILE A 166 16.76 5.23 -0.44
CA ILE A 166 17.22 3.84 -0.51
C ILE A 166 18.72 3.80 -0.81
N GLU A 167 19.20 4.64 -1.71
CA GLU A 167 20.62 4.80 -2.02
C GLU A 167 21.39 5.30 -0.81
N ARG A 168 20.91 6.32 -0.08
CA ARG A 168 21.56 6.80 1.15
C ARG A 168 21.64 5.73 2.22
N LEU A 169 20.58 4.93 2.43
CA LEU A 169 20.60 3.82 3.39
C LEU A 169 21.54 2.70 2.93
N SER A 170 21.51 2.35 1.64
CA SER A 170 22.40 1.35 1.05
C SER A 170 23.87 1.80 1.10
N PHE A 171 24.13 3.07 0.86
CA PHE A 171 25.43 3.71 0.98
C PHE A 171 25.91 3.72 2.42
N LYS A 172 25.07 4.11 3.40
CA LYS A 172 25.42 4.05 4.83
C LYS A 172 25.74 2.62 5.28
N LYS A 173 24.97 1.63 4.80
CA LYS A 173 25.26 0.21 5.02
C LYS A 173 26.62 -0.18 4.43
N GLY A 174 26.87 0.17 3.17
CA GLY A 174 28.13 -0.09 2.47
C GLY A 174 29.34 0.57 3.14
N ALA A 175 29.22 1.85 3.50
CA ALA A 175 30.25 2.62 4.19
C ALA A 175 30.55 2.04 5.58
N PHE A 176 29.52 1.64 6.33
CA PHE A 176 29.70 0.99 7.63
C PHE A 176 30.48 -0.32 7.51
N ILE A 177 30.14 -1.16 6.52
CA ILE A 177 30.87 -2.40 6.23
C ILE A 177 32.31 -2.10 5.79
N GLY A 178 32.50 -1.11 4.91
CA GLY A 178 33.81 -0.72 4.40
C GLY A 178 34.76 -0.19 5.47
N ILE A 179 34.28 0.69 6.36
CA ILE A 179 35.06 1.18 7.51
C ILE A 179 35.51 0.02 8.38
N LEU A 180 34.61 -0.93 8.66
CA LEU A 180 34.94 -2.05 9.51
C LEU A 180 35.98 -2.98 8.88
N LEU A 181 35.83 -3.32 7.60
CA LEU A 181 36.82 -4.11 6.86
C LEU A 181 38.20 -3.41 6.85
N THR A 182 38.21 -2.09 6.74
CA THR A 182 39.43 -1.29 6.78
C THR A 182 40.10 -1.35 8.15
N ILE A 183 39.33 -1.25 9.24
CA ILE A 183 39.85 -1.39 10.62
C ILE A 183 40.44 -2.79 10.81
N CYS A 184 39.74 -3.84 10.38
CA CYS A 184 40.25 -5.21 10.45
C CYS A 184 41.56 -5.38 9.68
N ALA A 185 41.64 -4.87 8.45
CA ALA A 185 42.86 -4.92 7.64
C ALA A 185 44.01 -4.15 8.31
N PHE A 186 43.74 -2.97 8.86
CA PHE A 186 44.75 -2.17 9.56
C PHE A 186 45.29 -2.88 10.80
N LEU A 187 44.43 -3.49 11.62
CA LEU A 187 44.84 -4.26 12.79
C LEU A 187 45.70 -5.47 12.39
N LEU A 188 45.34 -6.17 11.32
CA LEU A 188 46.14 -7.29 10.80
C LEU A 188 47.53 -6.83 10.33
N ILE A 189 47.60 -5.69 9.63
CA ILE A 189 48.88 -5.13 9.17
C ILE A 189 49.72 -4.67 10.37
N ALA A 190 49.13 -3.98 11.34
CA ALA A 190 49.82 -3.50 12.52
C ALA A 190 50.38 -4.66 13.37
N ASP A 191 49.62 -5.73 13.54
CA ASP A 191 50.06 -6.93 14.23
C ASP A 191 51.22 -7.60 13.48
N PHE A 192 51.12 -7.71 12.14
CA PHE A 192 52.20 -8.24 11.31
C PHE A 192 53.50 -7.42 11.44
N VAL A 193 53.41 -6.09 11.42
CA VAL A 193 54.56 -5.20 11.61
C VAL A 193 55.14 -5.36 13.02
N TYR A 194 54.30 -5.41 14.05
CA TYR A 194 54.73 -5.60 15.43
C TYR A 194 55.45 -6.94 15.64
N MET A 195 54.93 -8.03 15.07
CA MET A 195 55.57 -9.34 15.07
C MET A 195 56.94 -9.31 14.36
N GLY A 196 57.06 -8.56 13.26
CA GLY A 196 58.33 -8.36 12.56
C GLY A 196 59.37 -7.64 13.41
N MET A 197 58.97 -6.54 14.05
CA MET A 197 59.87 -5.74 14.90
C MET A 197 60.36 -6.49 16.15
N LYS A 198 59.54 -7.35 16.74
CA LYS A 198 59.91 -8.15 17.92
C LYS A 198 60.76 -9.39 17.58
N GLY A 199 61.08 -9.63 16.31
CA GLY A 199 61.79 -10.85 15.88
C GLY A 199 60.94 -12.11 16.01
N ALA A 200 59.63 -11.97 16.24
CA ALA A 200 58.70 -13.09 16.32
C ALA A 200 58.49 -13.74 14.95
N ILE A 201 58.59 -13.00 13.85
CA ILE A 201 58.49 -13.55 12.48
C ILE A 201 59.63 -14.56 12.20
N PRO A 202 60.92 -14.24 12.40
CA PRO A 202 62.00 -15.23 12.28
C PRO A 202 61.84 -16.43 13.22
N ALA A 203 61.42 -16.22 14.47
CA ALA A 203 61.22 -17.29 15.44
C ALA A 203 60.04 -18.21 15.06
N LEU A 204 58.94 -17.65 14.56
CA LEU A 204 57.78 -18.37 14.06
C LEU A 204 58.12 -19.15 12.78
N ALA A 205 58.83 -18.52 11.84
CA ALA A 205 59.29 -19.16 10.60
C ALA A 205 60.23 -20.33 10.92
N LYS A 206 61.17 -20.15 11.85
CA LYS A 206 62.06 -21.22 12.33
C LYS A 206 61.26 -22.34 13.01
N PHE A 207 60.31 -22.02 13.88
CA PHE A 207 59.44 -23.00 14.53
C PHE A 207 58.63 -23.82 13.51
N ILE A 208 58.08 -23.18 12.48
CA ILE A 208 57.32 -23.85 11.41
C ILE A 208 58.24 -24.78 10.59
N LEU A 209 59.43 -24.32 10.23
CA LEU A 209 60.42 -25.10 9.48
C LEU A 209 60.94 -26.30 10.28
N ASP A 210 61.22 -26.12 11.58
CA ASP A 210 61.81 -27.15 12.45
C ASP A 210 60.80 -28.24 12.84
N THR A 211 59.51 -27.89 12.99
CA THR A 211 58.49 -28.82 13.51
C THR A 211 57.58 -29.44 12.44
N LYS A 212 57.75 -29.05 11.16
CA LYS A 212 57.04 -29.52 9.95
C LYS A 212 55.51 -29.63 10.12
N TYR A 213 55.01 -30.72 10.68
CA TYR A 213 53.59 -31.01 10.83
C TYR A 213 52.92 -30.24 11.98
N ILE A 214 53.64 -30.01 13.09
CA ILE A 214 53.08 -29.32 14.27
C ILE A 214 52.93 -27.82 13.98
N GLY A 215 53.91 -27.21 13.29
CA GLY A 215 53.83 -25.82 12.84
C GLY A 215 52.67 -25.57 11.88
N LEU A 216 52.45 -26.47 10.90
CA LEU A 216 51.31 -26.38 9.98
C LEU A 216 49.97 -26.48 10.72
N ALA A 217 49.84 -27.43 11.67
CA ALA A 217 48.64 -27.60 12.48
C ALA A 217 48.33 -26.35 13.31
N PHE A 218 49.36 -25.71 13.88
CA PHE A 218 49.21 -24.47 14.64
C PHE A 218 48.69 -23.31 13.77
N ILE A 219 49.21 -23.14 12.55
CA ILE A 219 48.73 -22.11 11.61
C ILE A 219 47.27 -22.35 11.25
N ILE A 220 46.90 -23.59 10.94
CA ILE A 220 45.51 -23.95 10.62
C ILE A 220 44.60 -23.64 11.81
N LEU A 221 45.01 -24.00 13.03
CA LEU A 221 44.23 -23.78 14.24
C LEU A 221 44.10 -22.29 14.58
N PHE A 222 45.15 -21.50 14.33
CA PHE A 222 45.12 -20.05 14.45
C PHE A 222 44.19 -19.39 13.43
N ILE A 223 44.25 -19.82 12.16
CA ILE A 223 43.32 -19.35 11.11
C ILE A 223 41.88 -19.69 11.50
N ILE A 224 41.62 -20.92 11.97
CA ILE A 224 40.29 -21.32 12.45
C ILE A 224 39.85 -20.44 13.63
N PHE A 225 40.75 -20.18 14.60
CA PHE A 225 40.44 -19.33 15.75
C PHE A 225 40.11 -17.89 15.33
N VAL A 226 40.89 -17.29 14.43
CA VAL A 226 40.63 -15.95 13.86
C VAL A 226 39.29 -15.94 13.13
N LEU A 227 38.99 -16.97 12.33
CA LEU A 227 37.70 -17.10 11.65
C LEU A 227 36.53 -17.22 12.64
N VAL A 228 36.70 -17.96 13.74
CA VAL A 228 35.69 -18.12 14.79
C VAL A 228 35.46 -16.81 15.55
N VAL A 229 36.53 -16.10 15.94
CA VAL A 229 36.44 -14.81 16.64
C VAL A 229 35.85 -13.73 15.72
N ALA A 230 36.28 -13.68 14.46
CA ALA A 230 35.69 -12.79 13.46
C ALA A 230 34.20 -13.10 13.27
N ASN A 231 33.83 -14.37 13.11
CA ASN A 231 32.43 -14.78 13.00
C ASN A 231 31.62 -14.43 14.26
N PHE A 232 32.20 -14.57 15.46
CA PHE A 232 31.54 -14.20 16.71
C PHE A 232 31.31 -12.68 16.83
N VAL A 233 32.31 -11.87 16.51
CA VAL A 233 32.20 -10.40 16.50
C VAL A 233 31.20 -9.94 15.45
N ILE A 234 31.24 -10.53 14.25
CA ILE A 234 30.28 -10.30 13.16
C ILE A 234 28.87 -10.63 13.65
N LYS A 235 28.67 -11.84 14.16
CA LYS A 235 27.36 -12.29 14.64
C LYS A 235 26.80 -11.41 15.75
N HIS A 236 27.63 -10.93 16.68
CA HIS A 236 27.11 -10.25 17.87
C HIS A 236 27.00 -8.72 17.74
N THR A 237 27.77 -8.08 16.86
CA THR A 237 27.73 -6.61 16.70
C THR A 237 27.28 -6.12 15.32
N LEU A 238 27.51 -6.89 14.27
CA LEU A 238 27.16 -6.50 12.89
C LEU A 238 25.73 -6.89 12.52
N GLU A 239 25.28 -8.09 12.88
CA GLU A 239 23.94 -8.58 12.53
C GLU A 239 22.86 -7.58 12.94
N LYS A 240 22.88 -7.12 14.19
CA LYS A 240 21.85 -6.19 14.68
C LYS A 240 21.78 -4.85 13.93
N LYS A 241 22.92 -4.28 13.52
CA LYS A 241 22.93 -3.01 12.75
C LYS A 241 22.55 -3.23 11.29
N ILE A 242 23.01 -4.33 10.70
CA ILE A 242 22.66 -4.72 9.32
C ILE A 242 21.16 -5.04 9.25
N ASP A 243 20.64 -5.79 10.21
CA ASP A 243 19.22 -6.12 10.34
C ASP A 243 18.37 -4.86 10.46
N ASN A 244 18.81 -3.86 11.24
CA ASN A 244 18.11 -2.58 11.33
C ASN A 244 18.08 -1.85 9.97
N TYR A 245 19.18 -1.88 9.19
CA TYR A 245 19.19 -1.28 7.85
C TYR A 245 18.30 -2.05 6.89
N ASP A 246 18.34 -3.38 6.92
CA ASP A 246 17.52 -4.23 6.06
C ASP A 246 16.04 -4.12 6.42
N GLU A 247 15.70 -4.03 7.71
CA GLU A 247 14.36 -3.74 8.18
C GLU A 247 13.90 -2.36 7.70
N SER A 248 14.75 -1.32 7.80
CA SER A 248 14.43 0.01 7.30
C SER A 248 14.17 0.00 5.79
N ILE A 249 15.02 -0.66 5.00
CA ILE A 249 14.85 -0.80 3.54
C ILE A 249 13.57 -1.56 3.22
N ARG A 250 13.28 -2.67 3.92
CA ARG A 250 12.03 -3.43 3.76
C ARG A 250 10.81 -2.57 4.09
N ASN A 251 10.83 -1.83 5.19
CA ASN A 251 9.75 -0.95 5.59
C ASN A 251 9.52 0.18 4.57
N HIS A 252 10.58 0.75 4.02
CA HIS A 252 10.46 1.75 2.95
C HIS A 252 9.87 1.17 1.66
N LYS A 253 10.34 -0.02 1.23
CA LYS A 253 9.77 -0.72 0.06
C LYS A 253 8.29 -1.04 0.28
N GLN A 254 7.93 -1.47 1.48
CA GLN A 254 6.56 -1.76 1.85
C GLN A 254 5.69 -0.50 1.87
N GLY A 255 6.18 0.62 2.41
CA GLY A 255 5.47 1.91 2.35
C GLY A 255 5.15 2.30 0.91
N ARG A 256 6.16 2.23 0.03
CA ARG A 256 6.04 2.53 -1.41
C ARG A 256 5.02 1.63 -2.12
N ASP A 257 5.06 0.33 -1.87
CA ASP A 257 4.07 -0.61 -2.43
C ASP A 257 2.64 -0.19 -2.06
N GLY A 258 2.46 0.31 -0.83
CA GLY A 258 1.17 0.86 -0.39
C GLY A 258 0.74 2.10 -1.17
N GLU A 259 1.64 3.06 -1.37
CA GLU A 259 1.35 4.27 -2.16
C GLU A 259 1.09 3.96 -3.63
N ASP A 260 1.88 3.07 -4.23
CA ASP A 260 1.71 2.63 -5.62
C ASP A 260 0.32 2.00 -5.81
N LYS A 261 -0.10 1.12 -4.89
CA LYS A 261 -1.46 0.55 -4.87
C LYS A 261 -2.55 1.62 -4.80
N VAL A 262 -2.40 2.62 -3.94
CA VAL A 262 -3.37 3.72 -3.82
C VAL A 262 -3.53 4.47 -5.14
N VAL A 263 -2.42 4.79 -5.79
CA VAL A 263 -2.41 5.53 -7.05
C VAL A 263 -2.96 4.71 -8.20
N ASP A 264 -2.70 3.40 -8.22
CA ASP A 264 -3.31 2.51 -9.20
C ASP A 264 -4.84 2.46 -9.05
N VAL A 265 -5.37 2.44 -7.82
CA VAL A 265 -6.82 2.58 -7.61
C VAL A 265 -7.34 3.93 -8.08
N MET A 266 -6.59 5.02 -7.86
CA MET A 266 -6.96 6.35 -8.34
C MET A 266 -7.00 6.40 -9.87
N ARG A 267 -5.99 5.88 -10.56
CA ARG A 267 -5.95 5.79 -12.03
C ARG A 267 -7.09 4.98 -12.59
N GLU A 268 -7.44 3.91 -11.90
CA GLU A 268 -8.58 3.10 -12.30
C GLU A 268 -9.90 3.78 -11.98
N THR A 269 -10.01 4.71 -11.04
CA THR A 269 -11.31 5.25 -10.62
C THR A 269 -11.61 6.65 -11.15
N LEU A 270 -10.59 7.48 -11.30
CA LEU A 270 -10.70 8.90 -11.64
C LEU A 270 -10.36 9.14 -13.12
N ASP A 271 -10.94 10.19 -13.69
CA ASP A 271 -10.72 10.63 -15.06
C ASP A 271 -9.74 11.82 -15.14
N GLY A 272 -9.51 12.33 -16.35
CA GLY A 272 -8.62 13.46 -16.60
C GLY A 272 -9.10 14.82 -16.08
N SER A 273 -10.30 14.91 -15.48
CA SER A 273 -10.70 16.10 -14.70
C SER A 273 -9.97 16.20 -13.36
N CYS A 274 -9.28 15.13 -12.96
CA CYS A 274 -8.49 15.06 -11.74
C CYS A 274 -6.98 15.06 -12.02
N HIS A 275 -6.20 15.54 -11.04
CA HIS A 275 -4.74 15.46 -11.08
C HIS A 275 -4.21 15.00 -9.71
N VAL A 276 -3.43 13.92 -9.70
CA VAL A 276 -2.73 13.42 -8.52
C VAL A 276 -1.25 13.82 -8.55
N PHE A 277 -0.77 14.42 -7.47
CA PHE A 277 0.64 14.75 -7.23
C PHE A 277 1.18 13.85 -6.12
N ARG A 278 2.23 13.08 -6.41
CA ARG A 278 2.84 12.15 -5.45
C ARG A 278 4.15 12.69 -4.89
N ASN A 279 4.44 12.39 -3.63
CA ASN A 279 5.68 12.74 -2.95
C ASN A 279 5.99 14.24 -3.12
N CYS A 280 4.98 15.07 -2.87
CA CYS A 280 5.07 16.51 -3.08
C CYS A 280 5.85 17.14 -1.94
N VAL A 281 6.98 17.78 -2.25
CA VAL A 281 7.79 18.52 -1.28
C VAL A 281 7.48 20.00 -1.42
N LEU A 282 6.86 20.58 -0.39
CA LEU A 282 6.59 22.01 -0.34
C LEU A 282 7.88 22.80 -0.04
N PRO A 283 7.94 24.11 -0.38
CA PRO A 283 9.13 24.94 -0.17
C PRO A 283 9.62 25.04 1.28
N ASP A 284 8.75 24.73 2.26
CA ASP A 284 9.11 24.70 3.67
C ASP A 284 10.01 23.51 4.06
N LYS A 285 10.21 22.54 3.15
CA LYS A 285 11.05 21.35 3.28
C LYS A 285 10.78 20.50 4.53
N LYS A 286 9.57 20.55 5.10
CA LYS A 286 9.18 19.79 6.32
C LYS A 286 8.73 18.34 6.04
N GLY A 287 9.28 17.72 5.00
CA GLY A 287 8.90 16.39 4.51
C GLY A 287 7.89 16.45 3.37
N ASP A 288 7.79 15.33 2.66
CA ASP A 288 6.91 15.09 1.54
C ASP A 288 5.46 14.78 1.97
N ILE A 289 4.56 14.99 1.02
CA ILE A 289 3.15 14.62 1.11
C ILE A 289 2.92 13.44 0.15
N ASP A 290 2.51 12.28 0.67
CA ASP A 290 2.42 11.02 -0.09
C ASP A 290 1.59 11.18 -1.37
N ALA A 291 0.37 11.72 -1.25
CA ALA A 291 -0.43 12.10 -2.40
C ALA A 291 -1.33 13.31 -2.14
N ILE A 292 -1.41 14.18 -3.15
CA ILE A 292 -2.36 15.29 -3.24
C ILE A 292 -3.28 15.01 -4.43
N LEU A 293 -4.59 15.00 -4.23
CA LEU A 293 -5.57 14.99 -5.30
C LEU A 293 -6.17 16.38 -5.46
N VAL A 294 -6.06 16.91 -6.67
CA VAL A 294 -6.74 18.11 -7.11
C VAL A 294 -7.89 17.66 -8.02
N SER A 295 -9.12 17.79 -7.53
CA SER A 295 -10.34 17.34 -8.22
C SER A 295 -11.38 18.46 -8.30
N PRO A 296 -12.41 18.36 -9.15
CA PRO A 296 -13.52 19.30 -9.16
C PRO A 296 -14.25 19.36 -7.81
N GLN A 297 -14.22 18.27 -7.03
CA GLN A 297 -14.84 18.18 -5.69
C GLN A 297 -13.94 18.76 -4.57
N GLY A 298 -12.77 19.31 -4.91
CA GLY A 298 -11.86 19.98 -4.01
C GLY A 298 -10.47 19.34 -3.93
N LEU A 299 -9.71 19.78 -2.91
CA LEU A 299 -8.35 19.31 -2.62
C LEU A 299 -8.34 18.28 -1.50
N PHE A 300 -7.58 17.21 -1.71
CA PHE A 300 -7.40 16.13 -0.75
C PHE A 300 -5.92 15.82 -0.57
N VAL A 301 -5.52 15.59 0.68
CA VAL A 301 -4.20 15.10 1.06
C VAL A 301 -4.37 13.71 1.65
N PHE A 302 -3.69 12.74 1.06
CA PHE A 302 -3.68 11.36 1.52
C PHE A 302 -2.38 11.06 2.25
N GLU A 303 -2.50 10.51 3.44
CA GLU A 303 -1.43 9.87 4.19
C GLU A 303 -1.60 8.36 4.09
N VAL A 304 -0.65 7.65 3.50
CA VAL A 304 -0.77 6.23 3.16
C VAL A 304 -0.02 5.36 4.16
N LYS A 305 -0.73 4.46 4.84
CA LYS A 305 -0.15 3.51 5.80
C LYS A 305 -0.34 2.07 5.33
N ASN A 306 0.77 1.37 5.12
CA ASN A 306 0.79 -0.04 4.73
C ASN A 306 1.12 -0.96 5.92
N TYR A 307 0.38 -0.84 7.02
CA TYR A 307 0.66 -1.60 8.26
C TYR A 307 0.30 -3.09 8.14
N ASN A 308 1.12 -3.96 8.74
CA ASN A 308 0.85 -5.40 8.85
C ASN A 308 0.34 -5.82 10.23
N MET A 309 0.12 -4.86 11.11
CA MET A 309 -0.24 -5.12 12.50
C MET A 309 -1.63 -4.57 12.81
N LYS A 310 -2.32 -5.24 13.73
CA LYS A 310 -3.60 -4.73 14.23
C LYS A 310 -3.40 -3.35 14.84
N CYS A 311 -4.24 -2.41 14.44
CA CYS A 311 -4.26 -1.05 14.94
C CYS A 311 -5.66 -0.65 15.44
N GLU A 312 -5.70 0.39 16.25
CA GLU A 312 -6.92 1.01 16.74
C GLU A 312 -6.73 2.53 16.64
N ASN A 313 -7.71 3.19 16.04
CA ASN A 313 -7.86 4.64 16.08
C ASN A 313 -9.08 4.99 16.94
N THR A 314 -8.84 5.84 17.93
CA THR A 314 -9.89 6.40 18.78
C THR A 314 -9.71 7.91 18.78
N GLN A 315 -10.64 8.62 18.16
CA GLN A 315 -10.53 10.05 17.88
C GLN A 315 -9.23 10.39 17.13
N ASP A 316 -8.35 11.15 17.78
CA ASP A 316 -7.05 11.54 17.24
C ASP A 316 -5.92 10.60 17.70
N GLU A 317 -6.18 9.59 18.53
CA GLU A 317 -5.13 8.70 19.03
C GLU A 317 -5.02 7.41 18.22
N TRP A 318 -3.79 6.97 18.01
CA TRP A 318 -3.49 5.72 17.32
C TRP A 318 -2.74 4.76 18.24
N PHE A 319 -3.16 3.50 18.19
CA PHE A 319 -2.56 2.41 18.92
C PHE A 319 -2.28 1.22 18.02
N PHE A 320 -1.26 0.45 18.38
CA PHE A 320 -0.96 -0.82 17.74
C PHE A 320 -0.89 -1.94 18.77
N TYR A 321 -1.11 -3.17 18.31
CA TYR A 321 -1.02 -4.35 19.13
C TYR A 321 0.28 -5.11 18.88
N SER A 322 1.06 -5.31 19.94
CA SER A 322 2.23 -6.17 19.98
C SER A 322 1.88 -7.39 20.82
N GLY A 323 1.35 -8.44 20.17
CA GLY A 323 0.70 -9.55 20.86
C GLY A 323 -0.54 -9.05 21.62
N LYS A 324 -0.61 -9.30 22.92
CA LYS A 324 -1.71 -8.83 23.79
C LYS A 324 -1.57 -7.39 24.27
N LYS A 325 -0.41 -6.74 24.05
CA LYS A 325 -0.13 -5.40 24.58
C LYS A 325 -0.54 -4.33 23.58
N LYS A 326 -1.41 -3.41 23.99
CA LYS A 326 -1.74 -2.16 23.29
C LYS A 326 -0.65 -1.14 23.56
N LYS A 327 -0.08 -0.55 22.51
CA LYS A 327 0.95 0.50 22.59
C LYS A 327 0.51 1.70 21.77
N LYS A 328 0.76 2.90 22.28
CA LYS A 328 0.51 4.14 21.53
C LYS A 328 1.49 4.23 20.37
N LEU A 329 0.99 4.60 19.20
CA LEU A 329 1.81 4.80 18.02
C LEU A 329 2.55 6.13 18.17
N LYS A 330 3.89 6.10 17.99
CA LYS A 330 4.74 7.30 18.14
C LYS A 330 4.44 8.32 17.05
N GLU A 331 4.29 7.84 15.82
CA GLU A 331 3.93 8.65 14.67
C GLU A 331 2.46 8.48 14.37
N ASN A 332 1.71 9.56 14.46
CA ASN A 332 0.26 9.52 14.39
C ASN A 332 -0.21 9.86 12.97
N PRO A 333 -0.83 8.92 12.23
CA PRO A 333 -1.30 9.13 10.86
C PRO A 333 -2.30 10.29 10.74
N SER A 334 -3.25 10.41 11.66
CA SER A 334 -4.24 11.50 11.63
C SER A 334 -3.58 12.87 11.78
N ILE A 335 -2.60 12.98 12.68
CA ILE A 335 -1.85 14.23 12.87
C ILE A 335 -0.98 14.54 11.65
N GLN A 336 -0.33 13.52 11.05
CA GLN A 336 0.46 13.68 9.83
C GLN A 336 -0.41 14.19 8.67
N ALA A 337 -1.55 13.55 8.43
CA ALA A 337 -2.51 13.98 7.40
C ALA A 337 -3.01 15.41 7.62
N LYS A 338 -3.44 15.76 8.84
CA LYS A 338 -3.89 17.14 9.18
C LYS A 338 -2.77 18.16 8.97
N ARG A 339 -1.55 17.85 9.42
CA ARG A 339 -0.41 18.75 9.27
C ARG A 339 -0.06 18.98 7.79
N ASN A 340 -0.07 17.91 6.98
CA ASN A 340 0.19 18.00 5.56
C ASN A 340 -0.92 18.79 4.83
N ALA A 341 -2.19 18.58 5.18
CA ALA A 341 -3.30 19.38 4.67
C ALA A 341 -3.18 20.86 5.04
N ALA A 342 -2.84 21.18 6.29
CA ALA A 342 -2.65 22.56 6.75
C ALA A 342 -1.48 23.25 6.01
N ARG A 343 -0.33 22.57 5.88
CA ARG A 343 0.83 23.07 5.14
C ARG A 343 0.50 23.37 3.68
N LEU A 344 -0.23 22.45 3.02
CA LEU A 344 -0.67 22.66 1.64
C LEU A 344 -1.64 23.85 1.55
N ALA A 345 -2.60 23.94 2.47
CA ALA A 345 -3.55 25.04 2.51
C ALA A 345 -2.85 26.40 2.69
N GLU A 346 -1.85 26.49 3.57
CA GLU A 346 -1.01 27.67 3.75
C GLU A 346 -0.22 28.01 2.48
N HIS A 347 0.38 27.01 1.83
CA HIS A 347 1.11 27.21 0.56
C HIS A 347 0.21 27.75 -0.56
N LEU A 348 -1.08 27.44 -0.55
CA LEU A 348 -2.07 27.82 -1.56
C LEU A 348 -2.96 29.02 -1.15
N GLU A 349 -2.70 29.64 0.01
CA GLU A 349 -3.53 30.74 0.56
C GLU A 349 -3.80 31.86 -0.45
N ALA A 350 -2.76 32.29 -1.16
CA ALA A 350 -2.85 33.37 -2.13
C ALA A 350 -3.75 32.99 -3.31
N ASP A 351 -3.74 31.73 -3.74
CA ASP A 351 -4.54 31.23 -4.85
C ASP A 351 -6.03 31.13 -4.45
N PHE A 352 -6.32 30.60 -3.26
CA PHE A 352 -7.68 30.61 -2.69
C PHE A 352 -8.22 32.03 -2.55
N SER A 353 -7.43 32.94 -1.97
CA SER A 353 -7.81 34.34 -1.76
C SER A 353 -8.09 35.08 -3.07
N ARG A 354 -7.23 34.91 -4.08
CA ARG A 354 -7.39 35.51 -5.42
C ARG A 354 -8.70 35.07 -6.08
N ASN A 355 -9.05 33.79 -5.95
CA ASN A 355 -10.26 33.22 -6.54
C ASN A 355 -11.52 33.41 -5.66
N LYS A 356 -11.39 34.05 -4.48
CA LYS A 356 -12.48 34.24 -3.50
C LYS A 356 -13.11 32.92 -3.05
N GLU A 357 -12.31 31.86 -3.00
CA GLU A 357 -12.75 30.53 -2.58
C GLU A 357 -12.29 30.22 -1.16
N ARG A 358 -13.02 29.32 -0.49
CA ARG A 358 -12.67 28.92 0.87
C ARG A 358 -11.41 28.07 0.84
N LYS A 359 -10.39 28.49 1.59
CA LYS A 359 -9.20 27.70 1.86
C LYS A 359 -9.56 26.41 2.59
N TRP A 360 -9.63 25.31 1.85
CA TRP A 360 -9.98 24.01 2.41
C TRP A 360 -9.23 22.89 1.71
N VAL A 361 -8.53 22.07 2.49
CA VAL A 361 -7.82 20.87 2.05
C VAL A 361 -8.24 19.73 2.98
N ASN A 362 -8.73 18.64 2.41
CA ASN A 362 -9.27 17.51 3.18
C ASN A 362 -8.15 16.51 3.51
N PRO A 363 -7.82 16.28 4.79
CA PRO A 363 -6.91 15.21 5.17
C PRO A 363 -7.63 13.85 5.15
N ILE A 364 -6.96 12.81 4.65
CA ILE A 364 -7.44 11.43 4.61
C ILE A 364 -6.28 10.51 4.98
N VAL A 365 -6.54 9.49 5.80
CA VAL A 365 -5.62 8.38 6.01
C VAL A 365 -6.06 7.20 5.18
N VAL A 366 -5.15 6.59 4.41
CA VAL A 366 -5.43 5.40 3.61
C VAL A 366 -4.69 4.20 4.15
N MET A 367 -5.43 3.16 4.51
CA MET A 367 -4.90 1.85 4.89
C MET A 367 -4.67 1.01 3.63
N ALA A 368 -3.41 0.96 3.19
CA ALA A 368 -3.02 0.31 1.93
C ALA A 368 -2.91 -1.22 2.03
N ASN A 369 -2.82 -1.76 3.24
CA ASN A 369 -2.91 -3.20 3.47
C ASN A 369 -4.37 -3.59 3.73
N ALA A 370 -4.96 -4.39 2.85
CA ALA A 370 -6.35 -4.84 3.03
C ALA A 370 -6.55 -5.80 4.21
N ASP A 371 -5.50 -6.54 4.60
CA ASP A 371 -5.53 -7.52 5.69
C ASP A 371 -5.37 -6.85 7.07
N VAL A 372 -5.16 -5.53 7.11
CA VAL A 372 -5.01 -4.81 8.37
C VAL A 372 -6.34 -4.73 9.13
N VAL A 373 -6.31 -5.24 10.35
CA VAL A 373 -7.41 -5.03 11.29
C VAL A 373 -7.20 -3.68 11.96
N CYS A 374 -7.92 -2.67 11.47
CA CYS A 374 -8.01 -1.35 12.09
C CYS A 374 -9.36 -1.22 12.80
N LEU A 375 -9.38 -1.02 14.11
CA LEU A 375 -10.61 -0.68 14.84
C LEU A 375 -10.75 0.84 14.88
N GLU A 376 -11.93 1.35 14.56
CA GLU A 376 -12.18 2.80 14.42
C GLU A 376 -13.27 3.21 15.40
N CYS A 377 -12.97 4.17 16.27
CA CYS A 377 -13.90 4.75 17.23
C CYS A 377 -13.90 6.27 17.07
N GLU A 378 -14.92 6.80 16.40
CA GLU A 378 -15.10 8.23 16.12
C GLU A 378 -13.84 8.90 15.54
N PRO A 379 -13.31 8.40 14.41
CA PRO A 379 -12.08 8.94 13.83
C PRO A 379 -12.25 10.43 13.45
N VAL A 380 -11.31 11.28 13.87
CA VAL A 380 -11.37 12.72 13.56
C VAL A 380 -10.93 13.02 12.11
N VAL A 381 -10.19 12.10 11.50
CA VAL A 381 -9.80 12.13 10.08
C VAL A 381 -10.38 10.88 9.43
N PRO A 382 -11.02 10.98 8.25
CA PRO A 382 -11.49 9.80 7.53
C PRO A 382 -10.38 8.78 7.31
N ILE A 383 -10.66 7.52 7.64
CA ILE A 383 -9.76 6.39 7.40
C ILE A 383 -10.38 5.55 6.29
N TRP A 384 -9.74 5.57 5.12
CA TRP A 384 -10.17 4.82 3.96
C TRP A 384 -9.35 3.55 3.81
N ARG A 385 -9.99 2.45 3.44
CA ARG A 385 -9.29 1.18 3.21
C ARG A 385 -9.08 0.98 1.73
N ILE A 386 -7.96 0.36 1.35
CA ILE A 386 -7.68 0.09 -0.08
C ILE A 386 -8.81 -0.71 -0.73
N GLN A 387 -9.41 -1.64 0.01
CA GLN A 387 -10.58 -2.40 -0.43
C GLN A 387 -11.89 -1.59 -0.45
N TYR A 388 -11.90 -0.28 -0.23
CA TYR A 388 -13.09 0.55 -0.48
C TYR A 388 -12.74 1.85 -1.21
N LEU A 389 -11.46 2.09 -1.48
CA LEU A 389 -10.97 3.38 -1.99
C LEU A 389 -11.63 3.82 -3.31
N SER A 390 -11.94 2.90 -4.24
CA SER A 390 -12.67 3.26 -5.47
C SER A 390 -14.09 3.77 -5.18
N ASP A 391 -14.79 3.16 -4.22
CA ASP A 391 -16.11 3.59 -3.80
C ASP A 391 -16.03 4.93 -3.05
N GLU A 392 -15.04 5.12 -2.18
CA GLU A 392 -14.82 6.39 -1.49
C GLU A 392 -14.53 7.54 -2.48
N LEU A 393 -13.60 7.34 -3.41
CA LEU A 393 -13.22 8.33 -4.42
C LEU A 393 -14.39 8.68 -5.35
N GLY A 394 -15.15 7.69 -5.81
CA GLY A 394 -16.30 7.93 -6.68
C GLY A 394 -17.47 8.65 -5.99
N ASN A 395 -17.50 8.64 -4.65
CA ASN A 395 -18.62 9.17 -3.86
C ASN A 395 -18.23 10.36 -2.99
N ILE A 396 -17.10 11.00 -3.28
CA ILE A 396 -16.70 12.24 -2.65
C ILE A 396 -17.87 13.24 -2.75
N PRO A 397 -18.41 13.75 -1.63
CA PRO A 397 -19.55 14.65 -1.67
C PRO A 397 -19.21 15.96 -2.40
N ASN A 398 -20.04 16.37 -3.36
CA ASN A 398 -19.96 17.68 -4.05
C ASN A 398 -20.21 18.91 -3.14
N LYS A 399 -20.06 18.79 -1.82
CA LYS A 399 -20.40 19.87 -0.90
C LYS A 399 -19.46 21.07 -1.03
N ARG A 400 -18.31 20.93 -1.70
CA ARG A 400 -17.21 21.91 -1.74
C ARG A 400 -16.46 21.86 -3.08
N GLU A 401 -17.19 22.08 -4.17
CA GLU A 401 -16.59 22.20 -5.50
C GLU A 401 -15.68 23.43 -5.57
N ILE A 402 -14.56 23.29 -6.28
CA ILE A 402 -13.64 24.39 -6.59
C ILE A 402 -13.80 24.80 -8.05
N SER A 403 -13.54 26.07 -8.39
CA SER A 403 -13.62 26.50 -9.78
C SER A 403 -12.54 25.85 -10.65
N GLU A 404 -12.85 25.65 -11.93
CA GLU A 404 -11.86 25.16 -12.92
C GLU A 404 -10.63 26.08 -13.00
N GLN A 405 -10.83 27.39 -12.81
CA GLN A 405 -9.74 28.36 -12.76
C GLN A 405 -8.81 28.09 -11.58
N LEU A 406 -9.34 28.01 -10.36
CA LEU A 406 -8.54 27.72 -9.17
C LEU A 406 -7.86 26.35 -9.30
N GLN A 407 -8.57 25.35 -9.81
CA GLN A 407 -8.02 24.02 -10.06
C GLN A 407 -6.80 24.08 -10.99
N SER A 408 -6.91 24.79 -12.11
CA SER A 408 -5.81 24.97 -13.07
C SER A 408 -4.61 25.70 -12.45
N GLU A 409 -4.85 26.77 -11.69
CA GLU A 409 -3.81 27.55 -11.01
C GLU A 409 -3.06 26.71 -9.97
N ILE A 410 -3.79 25.93 -9.16
CA ILE A 410 -3.20 25.01 -8.17
C ILE A 410 -2.37 23.95 -8.88
N CYS A 411 -2.89 23.31 -9.93
CA CYS A 411 -2.15 22.29 -10.68
C CYS A 411 -0.83 22.85 -11.23
N LYS A 412 -0.86 24.01 -11.89
CA LYS A 412 0.35 24.67 -12.40
C LYS A 412 1.35 24.96 -11.30
N LYS A 413 0.88 25.50 -10.17
CA LYS A 413 1.74 25.83 -9.03
C LYS A 413 2.42 24.59 -8.44
N LEU A 414 1.68 23.48 -8.30
CA LEU A 414 2.24 22.22 -7.82
C LEU A 414 3.20 21.60 -8.83
N GLU A 415 2.92 21.66 -10.13
CA GLU A 415 3.82 21.17 -11.19
C GLU A 415 5.21 21.85 -11.17
N LEU A 416 5.27 23.14 -10.85
CA LEU A 416 6.53 23.87 -10.72
C LEU A 416 7.44 23.29 -9.61
N LEU A 417 6.88 22.69 -8.57
CA LEU A 417 7.65 22.03 -7.51
C LEU A 417 8.40 20.78 -8.00
N TYR A 418 7.93 20.17 -9.10
CA TYR A 418 8.56 19.00 -9.72
C TYR A 418 9.57 19.38 -10.80
N SER A 419 9.54 20.63 -11.29
CA SER A 419 10.49 21.14 -12.29
C SER A 419 11.70 21.82 -11.66
N SER A 420 11.64 22.11 -10.36
CA SER A 420 12.64 22.89 -9.60
C SER A 420 13.53 22.05 -8.68
N ASN A 421 13.35 20.72 -8.68
CA ASN A 421 14.20 19.73 -8.01
C ASN A 421 14.83 18.84 -9.09
#